data_AF-A0A146G2P0-F1
#
_entry.id   AF-A0A146G2P0-F1
#
_cell.length_a   1.000
_cell.length_b   1.000
_cell.length_c   1.000
_cell.angle_alpha   90.00
_cell.angle_beta   90.00
_cell.angle_gamma   90.00
#
_symmetry.space_group_name_H-M   'P 1'
#
loop_
_entity.id
_entity.type
_entity.pdbx_description
1 polymer ?
#
loop_
_entity_poly.entity_id
_entity_poly.type
_entity_poly.pdbx_seq_one_letter_code
_entity_poly.pdbx_strand_id
1 'polypeptide(L)'
;MRNISILIFLIVFSTIAANHGRSFQTQTGKWMWDNSDVVCVARWKKWTARESAPGKTVFLVEYCELQSLKGAERFPKTGTIILTMPDMTERIPSGFSREFPDNLATLLFLKNESGLLQPPPDGDWQFCPVFEYKDPLPQFHSLKELLICAANTQPDNCYAFFDLMTGFEDQELRDFLVAKSQSSDLRTAYFALSTLSSDKDPDAYELAEAALERGQDTMSPDLRKSFEHLIENTEHFAKQPPL
;
A
#
# COMPACT_ATOMS: atom_id res chain seq x y z
N MET A 1 -3.16 12.66 -31.90
CA MET A 1 -3.85 11.81 -30.89
C MET A 1 -2.87 11.46 -29.77
N ARG A 2 -2.57 12.39 -28.84
CA ARG A 2 -1.41 12.27 -27.93
C ARG A 2 -1.75 12.35 -26.43
N ASN A 3 -3.04 12.45 -26.07
CA ASN A 3 -3.48 12.75 -24.70
C ASN A 3 -4.40 11.70 -24.06
N ILE A 4 -4.66 10.56 -24.72
CA ILE A 4 -5.54 9.49 -24.17
C ILE A 4 -4.76 8.58 -23.19
N SER A 5 -3.46 8.38 -23.41
CA SER A 5 -2.63 7.45 -22.62
C SER A 5 -2.28 7.93 -21.21
N ILE A 6 -2.32 9.25 -20.97
CA ILE A 6 -2.10 9.82 -19.63
C ILE A 6 -3.40 9.77 -18.81
N LEU A 7 -4.55 9.91 -19.47
CA LEU A 7 -5.86 9.94 -18.81
C LEU A 7 -6.27 8.56 -18.30
N ILE A 8 -6.02 7.49 -19.05
CA ILE A 8 -6.34 6.11 -18.61
C ILE A 8 -5.46 5.68 -17.43
N PHE A 9 -4.19 6.11 -17.38
CA PHE A 9 -3.27 5.72 -16.30
C PHE A 9 -3.42 6.58 -15.05
N LEU A 10 -3.77 7.87 -15.19
CA LEU A 10 -4.30 8.64 -14.07
C LEU A 10 -5.63 8.01 -13.63
N ILE A 11 -6.54 7.56 -14.49
CA ILE A 11 -7.76 6.89 -13.99
C ILE A 11 -7.43 5.57 -13.26
N VAL A 12 -6.50 4.73 -13.73
CA VAL A 12 -6.14 3.48 -13.01
C VAL A 12 -5.37 3.75 -11.70
N PHE A 13 -4.55 4.81 -11.62
CA PHE A 13 -3.77 5.16 -10.42
C PHE A 13 -4.28 6.35 -9.58
N SER A 14 -5.28 7.09 -10.05
CA SER A 14 -5.90 8.28 -9.43
C SER A 14 -7.39 8.08 -9.16
N THR A 15 -8.03 7.00 -9.66
CA THR A 15 -9.22 6.46 -8.97
C THR A 15 -8.88 5.83 -7.62
N ILE A 16 -7.59 5.59 -7.35
CA ILE A 16 -7.03 5.22 -6.04
C ILE A 16 -7.37 6.26 -4.96
N ALA A 17 -7.57 7.54 -5.34
CA ALA A 17 -7.94 8.60 -4.40
C ALA A 17 -9.45 8.94 -4.37
N ALA A 18 -10.25 8.47 -5.34
CA ALA A 18 -11.62 8.97 -5.56
C ALA A 18 -12.75 7.94 -5.33
N ASN A 19 -12.45 6.66 -5.09
CA ASN A 19 -13.47 5.64 -4.82
C ASN A 19 -13.72 5.46 -3.31
N HIS A 20 -14.20 6.51 -2.63
CA HIS A 20 -14.68 6.46 -1.23
C HIS A 20 -16.08 5.81 -1.09
N GLY A 21 -16.41 4.80 -1.91
CA GLY A 21 -17.80 4.29 -2.02
C GLY A 21 -17.98 2.82 -2.39
N ARG A 22 -16.91 2.02 -2.47
CA ARG A 22 -17.02 0.55 -2.55
C ARG A 22 -16.27 -0.03 -1.37
N SER A 23 -16.84 -1.06 -0.74
CA SER A 23 -16.16 -1.88 0.25
C SER A 23 -15.01 -2.63 -0.42
N PHE A 24 -13.88 -1.94 -0.64
CA PHE A 24 -12.60 -2.62 -0.79
C PHE A 24 -12.33 -3.23 0.57
N GLN A 25 -12.52 -4.55 0.70
CA GLN A 25 -11.97 -5.25 1.84
C GLN A 25 -10.46 -5.28 1.63
N THR A 26 -9.79 -4.24 2.09
CA THR A 26 -8.34 -4.22 2.17
C THR A 26 -7.91 -5.37 3.08
N GLN A 27 -7.04 -6.22 2.56
CA GLN A 27 -6.42 -7.28 3.35
C GLN A 27 -5.42 -6.66 4.31
N THR A 28 -5.20 -7.31 5.44
CA THR A 28 -4.18 -6.84 6.37
C THR A 28 -2.79 -6.98 5.76
N GLY A 29 -1.85 -6.15 6.21
CA GLY A 29 -0.44 -6.27 5.83
C GLY A 29 0.12 -7.65 6.11
N LYS A 30 -0.22 -8.22 7.27
CA LYS A 30 0.12 -9.60 7.61
C LYS A 30 -0.46 -10.62 6.63
N TRP A 31 -1.72 -10.47 6.24
CA TRP A 31 -2.33 -11.36 5.24
C TRP A 31 -1.59 -11.29 3.90
N MET A 32 -1.24 -10.08 3.42
CA MET A 32 -0.48 -9.88 2.18
C MET A 32 0.89 -10.56 2.25
N TRP A 33 1.58 -10.43 3.38
CA TRP A 33 2.84 -11.10 3.64
C TRP A 33 2.70 -12.63 3.64
N ASP A 34 1.75 -13.17 4.40
CA ASP A 34 1.56 -14.61 4.57
C ASP A 34 1.11 -15.27 3.25
N ASN A 35 0.31 -14.56 2.45
CA ASN A 35 -0.20 -15.05 1.17
C ASN A 35 0.70 -14.73 -0.03
N SER A 36 1.91 -14.21 0.19
CA SER A 36 2.89 -14.01 -0.89
C SER A 36 4.03 -15.02 -0.78
N ASP A 37 4.45 -15.57 -1.92
CA ASP A 37 5.65 -16.42 -2.00
C ASP A 37 6.90 -15.55 -2.19
N VAL A 38 6.72 -14.38 -2.80
CA VAL A 38 7.75 -13.38 -3.08
C VAL A 38 7.30 -12.03 -2.53
N VAL A 39 8.13 -11.42 -1.69
CA VAL A 39 8.01 -10.02 -1.27
C VAL A 39 9.33 -9.32 -1.54
N CYS A 40 9.30 -8.26 -2.35
CA CYS A 40 10.51 -7.52 -2.69
C CYS A 40 10.20 -6.06 -2.96
N VAL A 41 11.22 -5.22 -2.87
CA VAL A 41 11.17 -3.86 -3.41
C VAL A 41 12.02 -3.80 -4.66
N ALA A 42 11.49 -3.18 -5.71
CA ALA A 42 12.17 -3.06 -6.98
C ALA A 42 12.04 -1.64 -7.55
N ARG A 43 13.10 -1.20 -8.23
CA ARG A 43 13.10 0.00 -9.05
C ARG A 43 12.90 -0.38 -10.51
N TRP A 44 11.73 -0.08 -11.05
CA TRP A 44 11.39 -0.45 -12.41
C TRP A 44 12.03 0.51 -13.41
N LYS A 45 12.47 -0.05 -14.53
CA LYS A 45 12.91 0.70 -15.71
C LYS A 45 11.77 0.82 -16.70
N LYS A 46 11.12 -0.30 -17.00
CA LYS A 46 10.19 -0.38 -18.11
C LYS A 46 9.19 -1.51 -17.95
N TRP A 47 7.95 -1.24 -18.32
CA TRP A 47 6.89 -2.23 -18.44
C TRP A 47 6.51 -2.40 -19.89
N THR A 48 6.36 -3.64 -20.34
CA THR A 48 5.84 -3.97 -21.66
C THR A 48 4.71 -4.99 -21.52
N ALA A 49 3.50 -4.61 -21.92
CA ALA A 49 2.35 -5.51 -21.97
C ALA A 49 2.43 -6.39 -23.23
N ARG A 50 2.19 -7.68 -23.05
CA ARG A 50 2.00 -8.64 -24.12
C ARG A 50 0.62 -9.26 -24.03
N GLU A 51 0.03 -9.49 -25.19
CA GLU A 51 -1.21 -10.25 -25.29
C GLU A 51 -1.00 -11.63 -24.68
N SER A 52 -1.93 -12.01 -23.81
CA SER A 52 -1.99 -13.34 -23.21
C SER A 52 -3.32 -14.00 -23.56
N ALA A 53 -3.54 -15.22 -23.08
CA ALA A 53 -4.82 -15.90 -23.19
C ALA A 53 -5.98 -15.00 -22.70
N PRO A 54 -7.22 -15.22 -23.17
CA PRO A 54 -8.37 -14.40 -22.80
C PRO A 54 -8.50 -14.23 -21.28
N GLY A 55 -8.60 -12.97 -20.80
CA GLY A 55 -8.81 -12.65 -19.39
C GLY A 55 -7.54 -12.43 -18.58
N LYS A 56 -6.35 -12.46 -19.20
CA LYS A 56 -5.07 -12.20 -18.55
C LYS A 56 -4.19 -11.30 -19.40
N THR A 57 -3.54 -10.34 -18.77
CA THR A 57 -2.48 -9.51 -19.35
C THR A 57 -1.14 -9.92 -18.76
N VAL A 58 -0.13 -10.10 -19.61
CA VAL A 58 1.23 -10.42 -19.17
C VAL A 58 2.10 -9.18 -19.34
N PHE A 59 2.78 -8.79 -18.26
CA PHE A 59 3.76 -7.72 -18.25
C PHE A 59 5.18 -8.29 -18.17
N LEU A 60 6.02 -7.85 -19.09
CA LEU A 60 7.45 -7.90 -18.92
C LEU A 60 7.88 -6.65 -18.16
N VAL A 61 8.37 -6.86 -16.95
CA VAL A 61 8.79 -5.79 -16.04
C VAL A 61 10.31 -5.81 -15.94
N GLU A 62 10.95 -4.85 -16.59
CA GLU A 62 12.38 -4.60 -16.48
C GLU A 62 12.66 -3.78 -15.22
N TYR A 63 13.66 -4.18 -14.43
CA TYR A 63 14.06 -3.50 -13.19
C TYR A 63 15.58 -3.34 -13.12
N CYS A 64 16.02 -2.27 -12.46
CA CYS A 64 17.45 -1.95 -12.29
C CYS A 64 17.98 -2.16 -10.88
N GLU A 65 17.09 -2.36 -9.92
CA GLU A 65 17.47 -2.70 -8.56
C GLU A 65 16.35 -3.54 -7.95
N LEU A 66 16.73 -4.56 -7.18
CA LEU A 66 15.81 -5.41 -6.44
C LEU A 66 16.40 -5.80 -5.10
N GLN A 67 15.61 -5.64 -4.06
CA GLN A 67 15.91 -6.11 -2.72
C GLN A 67 14.83 -7.10 -2.27
N SER A 68 15.26 -8.33 -1.94
CA SER A 68 14.38 -9.38 -1.42
C SER A 68 14.06 -9.08 0.04
N LEU A 69 12.79 -9.18 0.38
CA LEU A 69 12.31 -9.24 1.76
C LEU A 69 11.81 -10.65 2.10
N LYS A 70 11.34 -11.40 1.09
CA LYS A 70 10.91 -12.79 1.18
C LYS A 70 11.01 -13.45 -0.21
N GLY A 71 11.70 -14.58 -0.32
CA GLY A 71 11.57 -15.51 -1.46
C GLY A 71 12.10 -15.01 -2.81
N ALA A 72 12.73 -13.83 -2.86
CA ALA A 72 13.30 -13.23 -4.07
C ALA A 72 14.83 -13.28 -4.13
N GLU A 73 15.50 -14.06 -3.28
CA GLU A 73 16.96 -14.12 -3.17
C GLU A 73 17.62 -14.64 -4.46
N ARG A 74 16.87 -15.44 -5.23
CA ARG A 74 17.32 -16.01 -6.51
C ARG A 74 17.21 -15.06 -7.70
N PHE A 75 16.49 -13.94 -7.57
CA PHE A 75 16.38 -12.99 -8.67
C PHE A 75 17.69 -12.20 -8.81
N PRO A 76 18.15 -11.92 -10.04
CA PRO A 76 19.31 -11.07 -10.23
C PRO A 76 19.01 -9.65 -9.71
N LYS A 77 20.05 -8.89 -9.36
CA LYS A 77 19.88 -7.50 -8.88
C LYS A 77 19.33 -6.56 -9.96
N THR A 78 19.55 -6.89 -11.22
CA THR A 78 18.99 -6.23 -12.41
C THR A 78 18.45 -7.30 -13.34
N GLY A 79 17.28 -7.09 -13.93
CA GLY A 79 16.73 -8.08 -14.86
C GLY A 79 15.32 -7.79 -15.34
N THR A 80 14.63 -8.84 -15.72
CA THR A 80 13.23 -8.80 -16.16
C THR A 80 12.45 -9.88 -15.42
N ILE A 81 11.27 -9.54 -14.90
CA ILE A 81 10.29 -10.51 -14.40
C ILE A 81 9.07 -10.53 -15.32
N ILE A 82 8.37 -11.67 -15.30
CA ILE A 82 7.08 -11.83 -15.97
C ILE A 82 6.00 -11.75 -14.88
N LEU A 83 5.19 -10.69 -14.92
CA LEU A 83 4.06 -10.49 -14.04
C LEU A 83 2.77 -10.77 -14.83
N THR A 84 1.91 -11.61 -14.31
CA THR A 84 0.58 -11.87 -14.88
C THR A 84 -0.47 -11.18 -14.03
N MET A 85 -1.36 -10.43 -14.67
CA MET A 85 -2.48 -9.77 -14.02
C MET A 85 -3.79 -10.19 -14.70
N PRO A 86 -4.90 -10.29 -13.94
CA PRO A 86 -6.21 -10.40 -14.55
C PRO A 86 -6.48 -9.19 -15.46
N ASP A 87 -7.21 -9.41 -16.56
CA ASP A 87 -7.64 -8.30 -17.42
C ASP A 87 -8.54 -7.37 -16.60
N MET A 88 -8.05 -6.17 -16.32
CA MET A 88 -8.87 -5.11 -15.74
C MET A 88 -9.91 -4.65 -16.76
N THR A 89 -10.94 -3.94 -16.28
CA THR A 89 -12.12 -3.49 -17.05
C THR A 89 -11.81 -2.75 -18.35
N GLU A 90 -10.58 -2.26 -18.53
CA GLU A 90 -10.05 -1.77 -19.79
C GLU A 90 -8.86 -2.66 -20.23
N ARG A 91 -9.03 -3.37 -21.36
CA ARG A 91 -7.95 -4.18 -21.94
C ARG A 91 -6.74 -3.30 -22.24
N ILE A 92 -5.61 -3.58 -21.58
CA ILE A 92 -4.35 -2.91 -21.88
C ILE A 92 -3.88 -3.42 -23.25
N PRO A 93 -3.67 -2.52 -24.24
CA PRO A 93 -3.37 -2.95 -25.59
C PRO A 93 -2.03 -3.68 -25.65
N SER A 94 -1.98 -4.74 -26.45
CA SER A 94 -0.74 -5.46 -26.75
C SER A 94 0.32 -4.50 -27.31
N GLY A 95 1.55 -4.59 -26.80
CA GLY A 95 2.63 -3.68 -27.17
C GLY A 95 2.62 -2.35 -26.42
N PHE A 96 1.71 -2.14 -25.45
CA PHE A 96 1.84 -1.04 -24.50
C PHE A 96 3.20 -1.11 -23.81
N SER A 97 3.93 -0.01 -23.82
CA SER A 97 5.26 0.09 -23.23
C SER A 97 5.39 1.41 -22.50
N ARG A 98 5.95 1.39 -21.30
CA ARG A 98 6.15 2.58 -20.47
C ARG A 98 7.46 2.50 -19.71
N GLU A 99 8.20 3.60 -19.71
CA GLU A 99 9.39 3.79 -18.87
C GLU A 99 9.02 4.48 -17.56
N PHE A 100 9.78 4.18 -16.51
CA PHE A 100 9.58 4.72 -15.17
C PHE A 100 10.79 5.56 -14.75
N PRO A 101 10.57 6.62 -13.96
CA PRO A 101 11.67 7.40 -13.41
C PRO A 101 12.49 6.59 -12.40
N ASP A 102 13.76 6.95 -12.28
CA ASP A 102 14.74 6.28 -11.42
C ASP A 102 14.56 6.57 -9.92
N ASN A 103 13.66 7.48 -9.54
CA ASN A 103 13.35 7.77 -8.15
C ASN A 103 12.10 7.05 -7.63
N LEU A 104 11.49 6.13 -8.40
CA LEU A 104 10.33 5.38 -7.95
C LEU A 104 10.70 3.94 -7.56
N ALA A 105 10.38 3.58 -6.33
CA ALA A 105 10.46 2.23 -5.82
C ALA A 105 9.05 1.65 -5.69
N THR A 106 8.92 0.35 -5.97
CA THR A 106 7.66 -0.37 -5.78
C THR A 106 7.88 -1.56 -4.86
N LEU A 107 7.11 -1.62 -3.78
CA LEU A 107 7.00 -2.83 -2.96
C LEU A 107 6.05 -3.79 -3.65
N LEU A 108 6.42 -5.06 -3.72
CA LEU A 108 5.70 -6.10 -4.44
C LEU A 108 5.37 -7.26 -3.50
N PHE A 109 4.10 -7.68 -3.53
CA PHE A 109 3.60 -8.90 -2.90
C PHE A 109 3.11 -9.83 -4.01
N LEU A 110 3.77 -10.98 -4.19
CA LEU A 110 3.54 -11.83 -5.35
C LEU A 110 3.43 -13.31 -4.94
N LYS A 111 2.46 -13.99 -5.54
CA LYS A 111 2.41 -15.45 -5.64
C LYS A 111 3.28 -15.93 -6.80
N ASN A 112 3.87 -17.11 -6.66
CA ASN A 112 4.62 -17.78 -7.70
C ASN A 112 3.92 -19.08 -8.08
N GLU A 113 3.13 -19.03 -9.15
CA GLU A 113 2.45 -20.21 -9.70
C GLU A 113 3.20 -20.72 -10.92
N SER A 114 3.89 -21.85 -10.76
CA SER A 114 4.63 -22.52 -11.85
C SER A 114 5.66 -21.62 -12.55
N GLY A 115 6.27 -20.67 -11.83
CA GLY A 115 7.26 -19.73 -12.38
C GLY A 115 6.68 -18.44 -12.94
N LEU A 116 5.35 -18.28 -12.90
CA LEU A 116 4.66 -17.04 -13.23
C LEU A 116 4.35 -16.28 -11.94
N LEU A 117 4.80 -15.02 -11.88
CA LEU A 117 4.47 -14.16 -10.75
C LEU A 117 3.11 -13.51 -10.98
N GLN A 118 2.29 -13.47 -9.94
CA GLN A 118 0.97 -12.85 -9.99
C GLN A 118 0.58 -12.22 -8.65
N PRO A 119 -0.33 -11.24 -8.63
CA PRO A 119 -0.90 -10.73 -7.39
C PRO A 119 -1.59 -11.84 -6.58
N PRO A 120 -1.62 -11.76 -5.24
CA PRO A 120 -2.51 -12.57 -4.42
C PRO A 120 -3.98 -12.39 -4.86
N PRO A 121 -4.80 -13.45 -4.98
CA PRO A 121 -6.15 -13.39 -5.55
C PRO A 121 -7.12 -12.40 -4.90
N ASP A 122 -6.93 -12.11 -3.61
CA ASP A 122 -7.75 -11.18 -2.82
C ASP A 122 -6.97 -9.94 -2.34
N GLY A 123 -5.74 -9.74 -2.85
CA GLY A 123 -4.88 -8.62 -2.48
C GLY A 123 -5.16 -7.32 -3.25
N ASP A 124 -6.23 -7.30 -4.06
CA ASP A 124 -6.65 -6.23 -4.97
C ASP A 124 -5.45 -5.45 -5.56
N TRP A 125 -5.30 -4.17 -5.21
CA TRP A 125 -4.21 -3.29 -5.64
C TRP A 125 -3.13 -3.09 -4.57
N GLN A 126 -3.30 -3.66 -3.37
CA GLN A 126 -2.33 -3.56 -2.27
C GLN A 126 -1.03 -4.32 -2.57
N PHE A 127 -1.01 -5.12 -3.63
CA PHE A 127 0.15 -5.92 -4.00
C PHE A 127 1.33 -5.11 -4.58
N CYS A 128 1.11 -3.85 -5.02
CA CYS A 128 2.14 -3.07 -5.71
C CYS A 128 2.19 -1.56 -5.32
N PRO A 129 2.23 -1.17 -4.04
CA PRO A 129 2.33 0.23 -3.66
C PRO A 129 3.67 0.84 -4.09
N VAL A 130 3.61 2.08 -4.58
CA VAL A 130 4.75 2.83 -5.13
C VAL A 130 5.07 4.01 -4.23
N PHE A 131 6.36 4.30 -4.05
CA PHE A 131 6.85 5.44 -3.29
C PHE A 131 8.09 6.06 -3.91
N GLU A 132 8.31 7.35 -3.66
CA GLU A 132 9.55 8.00 -4.05
C GLU A 132 10.69 7.60 -3.13
N TYR A 133 11.78 7.14 -3.74
CA TYR A 133 13.00 6.74 -3.05
C TYR A 133 14.23 6.77 -3.97
N LYS A 134 15.21 7.59 -3.61
CA LYS A 134 16.42 7.83 -4.41
C LYS A 134 17.62 7.01 -3.97
N ASP A 135 17.65 6.60 -2.71
CA ASP A 135 18.78 5.87 -2.16
C ASP A 135 18.76 4.39 -2.62
N PRO A 136 19.87 3.65 -2.43
CA PRO A 136 19.96 2.24 -2.83
C PRO A 136 18.95 1.37 -2.07
N LEU A 137 18.20 0.52 -2.76
CA LEU A 137 17.25 -0.40 -2.12
C LEU A 137 17.88 -1.45 -1.18
N PRO A 138 19.14 -1.92 -1.36
CA PRO A 138 19.77 -2.89 -0.47
C PRO A 138 19.89 -2.47 0.99
N GLN A 139 19.63 -1.21 1.35
CA GLN A 139 19.64 -0.78 2.75
C GLN A 139 18.42 -1.25 3.55
N PHE A 140 17.36 -1.74 2.88
CA PHE A 140 16.20 -2.30 3.56
C PHE A 140 16.45 -3.77 3.91
N HIS A 141 16.48 -4.08 5.21
CA HIS A 141 16.72 -5.42 5.72
C HIS A 141 15.43 -6.11 6.17
N SER A 142 14.34 -5.36 6.35
CA SER A 142 13.04 -5.90 6.73
C SER A 142 11.88 -5.17 6.05
N LEU A 143 10.72 -5.83 5.99
CA LEU A 143 9.48 -5.21 5.51
C LEU A 143 9.10 -4.00 6.38
N LYS A 144 9.25 -4.11 7.71
CA LYS A 144 8.98 -3.02 8.64
C LYS A 144 9.76 -1.76 8.31
N GLU A 145 11.09 -1.87 8.18
CA GLU A 145 11.96 -0.73 7.85
C GLU A 145 11.49 -0.04 6.57
N LEU A 146 11.13 -0.83 5.56
CA LEU A 146 10.63 -0.31 4.30
C LEU A 146 9.28 0.39 4.45
N LEU A 147 8.32 -0.20 5.16
CA LEU A 147 6.98 0.38 5.35
C LEU A 147 7.07 1.73 6.08
N ILE A 148 7.87 1.80 7.14
CA ILE A 148 8.11 3.04 7.90
C ILE A 148 8.77 4.09 7.01
N CYS A 149 9.78 3.70 6.24
CA CYS A 149 10.46 4.61 5.32
C CYS A 149 9.49 5.15 4.25
N ALA A 150 8.76 4.26 3.56
CA ALA A 150 7.85 4.62 2.48
C ALA A 150 6.71 5.51 2.96
N ALA A 151 6.12 5.23 4.12
CA ALA A 151 5.10 6.07 4.73
C ALA A 151 5.61 7.48 5.06
N ASN A 152 6.88 7.61 5.46
CA ASN A 152 7.50 8.91 5.74
C ASN A 152 7.83 9.72 4.48
N THR A 153 8.13 9.07 3.34
CA THR A 153 8.46 9.78 2.09
C THR A 153 7.24 10.16 1.26
N GLN A 154 6.04 9.75 1.66
CA GLN A 154 4.79 9.94 0.90
C GLN A 154 3.66 10.48 1.78
N PRO A 155 3.72 11.72 2.28
CA PRO A 155 2.66 12.24 3.16
C PRO A 155 1.27 12.18 2.53
N ASP A 156 1.15 12.44 1.23
CA ASP A 156 -0.14 12.42 0.50
C ASP A 156 -0.67 11.00 0.20
N ASN A 157 0.18 9.97 0.31
CA ASN A 157 -0.16 8.57 -0.01
C ASN A 157 0.27 7.58 1.09
N CYS A 158 0.46 8.08 2.32
CA CYS A 158 0.96 7.28 3.44
C CYS A 158 -0.01 6.17 3.85
N TYR A 159 -1.31 6.36 3.61
CA TYR A 159 -2.37 5.41 3.91
C TYR A 159 -2.17 4.04 3.23
N ALA A 160 -1.67 4.03 1.99
CA ALA A 160 -1.39 2.78 1.27
C ALA A 160 -0.32 1.92 1.97
N PHE A 161 0.56 2.56 2.76
CA PHE A 161 1.58 1.88 3.56
C PHE A 161 1.11 1.61 4.99
N PHE A 162 0.30 2.49 5.58
CA PHE A 162 -0.30 2.24 6.90
C PHE A 162 -1.20 1.00 6.88
N ASP A 163 -2.02 0.82 5.85
CA ASP A 163 -2.84 -0.38 5.70
C ASP A 163 -1.99 -1.66 5.67
N LEU A 164 -0.79 -1.59 5.09
CA LEU A 164 0.17 -2.69 5.06
C LEU A 164 0.94 -2.90 6.37
N MET A 165 0.76 -2.04 7.37
CA MET A 165 1.29 -2.25 8.72
C MET A 165 0.33 -3.06 9.60
N THR A 166 -0.90 -3.32 9.14
CA THR A 166 -1.92 -4.01 9.92
C THR A 166 -1.66 -5.51 10.12
N GLY A 167 -2.17 -6.03 11.22
CA GLY A 167 -2.15 -7.45 11.58
C GLY A 167 -0.80 -7.98 12.04
N PHE A 168 0.24 -7.15 12.11
CA PHE A 168 1.54 -7.54 12.67
C PHE A 168 1.58 -7.25 14.17
N GLU A 169 2.04 -8.22 14.98
CA GLU A 169 2.36 -8.01 16.40
C GLU A 169 3.76 -7.38 16.57
N ASP A 170 4.03 -6.27 15.87
CA ASP A 170 5.32 -5.57 15.93
C ASP A 170 5.17 -4.19 16.62
N GLN A 171 5.82 -4.04 17.78
CA GLN A 171 5.72 -2.84 18.61
C GLN A 171 6.21 -1.57 17.88
N GLU A 172 7.21 -1.67 17.02
CA GLU A 172 7.78 -0.50 16.35
C GLU A 172 6.87 0.01 15.23
N LEU A 173 6.15 -0.90 14.53
CA LEU A 173 5.09 -0.49 13.61
C LEU A 173 3.95 0.22 14.35
N ARG A 174 3.55 -0.33 15.49
CA ARG A 174 2.53 0.28 16.36
C ARG A 174 2.97 1.67 16.84
N ASP A 175 4.15 1.77 17.43
CA ASP A 175 4.68 3.04 17.97
C ASP A 175 4.79 4.10 16.88
N PHE A 176 5.18 3.71 15.66
CA PHE A 176 5.18 4.59 14.51
C PHE A 176 3.77 5.10 14.16
N LEU A 177 2.77 4.22 14.11
CA LEU A 177 1.37 4.61 13.85
C LEU A 177 0.81 5.52 14.97
N VAL A 178 1.14 5.26 16.24
CA VAL A 178 0.78 6.13 17.37
C VAL A 178 1.43 7.51 17.22
N ALA A 179 2.69 7.58 16.81
CA ALA A 179 3.33 8.88 16.55
C ALA A 179 2.64 9.61 15.38
N LYS A 180 2.17 8.89 14.35
CA LYS A 180 1.46 9.47 13.21
C LYS A 180 0.03 9.91 13.55
N SER A 181 -0.67 9.22 14.45
CA SER A 181 -2.00 9.64 14.94
C SER A 181 -1.98 10.98 15.70
N GLN A 182 -0.80 11.36 16.20
CA GLN A 182 -0.56 12.62 16.89
C GLN A 182 -0.12 13.76 15.96
N SER A 183 -0.01 13.51 14.65
CA SER A 183 0.36 14.51 13.65
C SER A 183 -0.56 15.74 13.68
N SER A 184 0.00 16.91 13.38
CA SER A 184 -0.76 18.14 13.16
C SER A 184 -1.56 18.10 11.84
N ASP A 185 -1.13 17.28 10.88
CA ASP A 185 -1.96 16.98 9.71
C ASP A 185 -3.04 15.97 10.10
N LEU A 186 -4.27 16.47 10.21
CA LEU A 186 -5.43 15.68 10.62
C LEU A 186 -5.77 14.54 9.65
N ARG A 187 -5.36 14.62 8.37
CA ARG A 187 -5.55 13.51 7.42
C ARG A 187 -4.61 12.36 7.71
N THR A 188 -3.31 12.65 7.85
CA THR A 188 -2.32 11.66 8.30
C THR A 188 -2.74 11.03 9.63
N ALA A 189 -3.18 11.86 10.59
CA ALA A 189 -3.64 11.38 11.89
C ALA A 189 -4.83 10.43 11.77
N TYR A 190 -5.83 10.79 10.96
CA TYR A 190 -7.00 9.95 10.70
C TYR A 190 -6.63 8.60 10.11
N PHE A 191 -5.77 8.56 9.09
CA PHE A 191 -5.37 7.30 8.48
C PHE A 191 -4.61 6.40 9.45
N ALA A 192 -3.68 6.95 10.23
CA ALA A 192 -2.97 6.18 11.25
C ALA A 192 -3.92 5.60 12.32
N LEU A 193 -4.92 6.38 12.75
CA LEU A 193 -5.95 5.92 13.68
C LEU A 193 -6.84 4.84 13.08
N SER A 194 -7.21 4.97 11.80
CA SER A 194 -8.01 3.97 11.10
C SER A 194 -7.28 2.62 11.05
N THR A 195 -5.96 2.66 10.83
CA THR A 195 -5.09 1.49 10.89
C THR A 195 -5.05 0.88 12.30
N LEU A 196 -4.77 1.69 13.33
CA LEU A 196 -4.76 1.23 14.74
C LEU A 196 -6.11 0.65 15.17
N SER A 197 -7.21 1.30 14.79
CA SER A 197 -8.58 0.84 15.04
C SER A 197 -8.86 -0.50 14.37
N SER A 198 -8.36 -0.72 13.15
CA SER A 198 -8.57 -1.98 12.42
C SER A 198 -7.84 -3.14 13.09
N ASP A 199 -6.68 -2.86 13.69
CA ASP A 199 -5.92 -3.80 14.52
C ASP A 199 -6.47 -3.91 15.95
N LYS A 200 -7.56 -3.21 16.27
CA LYS A 200 -8.19 -3.19 17.59
C LYS A 200 -7.22 -2.74 18.69
N ASP A 201 -6.37 -1.76 18.36
CA ASP A 201 -5.44 -1.19 19.30
C ASP A 201 -6.20 -0.59 20.50
N PRO A 202 -5.81 -0.89 21.75
CA PRO A 202 -6.52 -0.42 22.93
C PRO A 202 -6.47 1.11 23.07
N ASP A 203 -5.43 1.77 22.56
CA ASP A 203 -5.23 3.21 22.70
C ASP A 203 -5.93 3.99 21.56
N ALA A 204 -6.45 3.31 20.53
CA ALA A 204 -7.04 3.96 19.35
C ALA A 204 -8.18 4.93 19.71
N TYR A 205 -8.99 4.57 20.72
CA TYR A 205 -10.09 5.39 21.19
C TYR A 205 -9.60 6.72 21.79
N GLU A 206 -8.71 6.67 22.79
CA GLU A 206 -8.19 7.85 23.46
C GLU A 206 -7.40 8.76 22.50
N LEU A 207 -6.63 8.14 21.57
CA LEU A 207 -5.89 8.88 20.55
C LEU A 207 -6.83 9.59 19.56
N ALA A 208 -7.98 9.00 19.24
CA ALA A 208 -8.99 9.61 18.37
C ALA A 208 -9.72 10.77 19.05
N GLU A 209 -10.08 10.64 20.34
CA GLU A 209 -10.63 11.75 21.13
C GLU A 209 -9.65 12.93 21.19
N ALA A 210 -8.39 12.66 21.51
CA ALA A 210 -7.35 13.68 21.55
C ALA A 210 -7.16 14.36 20.19
N ALA A 211 -7.31 13.64 19.08
CA ALA A 211 -7.22 14.21 17.73
C ALA A 211 -8.41 15.12 17.39
N LEU A 212 -9.62 14.79 17.83
CA LEU A 212 -10.80 15.65 17.70
C LEU A 212 -10.63 16.95 18.47
N GLU A 213 -10.14 16.89 19.71
CA GLU A 213 -9.87 18.07 20.54
C GLU A 213 -8.84 18.98 19.87
N ARG A 214 -7.70 18.41 19.41
CA ARG A 214 -6.67 19.17 18.68
C ARG A 214 -7.20 19.83 17.40
N GLY A 215 -8.12 19.18 16.70
CA GLY A 215 -8.67 19.65 15.42
C GLY A 215 -9.94 20.50 15.55
N GLN A 216 -10.38 20.86 16.77
CA GLN A 216 -11.70 21.44 17.00
C GLN A 216 -12.02 22.67 16.13
N ASP A 217 -11.02 23.52 15.87
CA ASP A 217 -11.18 24.78 15.12
C ASP A 217 -10.80 24.68 13.64
N THR A 218 -10.07 23.64 13.24
CA THR A 218 -9.46 23.53 11.90
C THR A 218 -10.00 22.35 11.07
N MET A 219 -10.73 21.43 11.69
CA MET A 219 -11.22 20.22 11.05
C MET A 219 -12.49 20.49 10.22
N SER A 220 -12.54 19.93 9.00
CA SER A 220 -13.76 20.00 8.19
C SER A 220 -14.87 19.14 8.81
N PRO A 221 -16.15 19.46 8.56
CA PRO A 221 -17.28 18.65 9.07
C PRO A 221 -17.23 17.18 8.66
N ASP A 222 -16.80 16.89 7.43
CA ASP A 222 -16.70 15.51 6.93
C ASP A 222 -15.59 14.73 7.62
N LEU A 223 -14.44 15.36 7.86
CA LEU A 223 -13.34 14.74 8.59
C LEU A 223 -13.74 14.52 10.05
N ARG A 224 -14.42 15.48 10.68
CA ARG A 224 -14.96 15.32 12.05
C ARG A 224 -15.88 14.11 12.17
N LYS A 225 -16.85 13.96 11.26
CA LYS A 225 -17.73 12.77 11.21
C LYS A 225 -16.95 11.47 11.08
N SER A 226 -15.86 11.48 10.32
CA SER A 226 -15.01 10.29 10.14
C SER A 226 -14.32 9.89 11.46
N PHE A 227 -13.82 10.86 12.21
CA PHE A 227 -13.26 10.62 13.56
C PHE A 227 -14.32 10.18 14.57
N GLU A 228 -15.50 10.81 14.58
CA GLU A 228 -16.62 10.41 15.44
C GLU A 228 -17.01 8.95 15.19
N HIS A 229 -17.09 8.54 13.92
CA HIS A 229 -17.36 7.15 13.55
C HIS A 229 -16.25 6.19 14.03
N LEU A 230 -14.99 6.61 13.97
CA LEU A 230 -13.85 5.82 14.46
C LEU A 230 -13.93 5.62 15.97
N ILE A 231 -14.33 6.64 16.73
CA ILE A 231 -14.54 6.57 18.18
C ILE A 231 -15.68 5.61 18.52
N GLU A 232 -16.83 5.72 17.85
CA GLU A 232 -17.96 4.78 18.03
C GLU A 232 -17.53 3.32 17.79
N ASN A 233 -16.69 3.10 16.78
CA ASN A 233 -16.17 1.78 16.44
C ASN A 233 -15.09 1.27 17.40
N THR A 234 -14.46 2.13 18.20
CA THR A 234 -13.33 1.74 19.08
C THR A 234 -13.65 1.77 20.58
N GLU A 235 -14.74 2.42 20.97
CA GLU A 235 -15.15 2.62 22.38
C GLU A 235 -15.24 1.30 23.16
N HIS A 236 -15.66 0.22 22.50
CA HIS A 236 -15.80 -1.10 23.12
C HIS A 236 -14.46 -1.80 23.39
N PHE A 237 -13.38 -1.42 22.71
CA PHE A 237 -12.03 -1.91 23.00
C PHE A 237 -11.43 -1.23 24.24
N ALA A 238 -11.75 0.06 24.45
CA ALA A 238 -11.30 0.81 25.62
C ALA A 238 -12.01 0.39 26.92
N LYS A 239 -13.25 -0.12 26.83
CA LYS A 239 -14.10 -0.45 27.99
C LYS A 239 -14.13 -1.92 28.38
N GLN A 240 -13.06 -2.69 28.12
CA GLN A 240 -13.00 -4.04 28.71
C GLN A 240 -12.94 -3.94 30.24
N PRO A 241 -13.88 -4.54 30.99
CA PRO A 241 -13.80 -4.53 32.44
C PRO A 241 -12.53 -5.28 32.87
N PRO A 242 -11.82 -4.83 33.91
CA PRO A 242 -10.65 -5.54 34.40
C PRO A 242 -11.04 -6.99 34.75
N LEU A 243 -10.22 -7.93 34.27
CA LEU A 243 -10.29 -9.35 34.64
C LEU A 243 -10.11 -9.54 36.16
#